data_AF-A0A9W6WRQ2-F1
#
_entry.id   AF-A0A9W6WRQ2-F1
#
_cell.length_a   1.000
_cell.length_b   1.000
_cell.length_c   1.000
_cell.angle_alpha   90.00
_cell.angle_beta   90.00
_cell.angle_gamma   90.00
#
_symmetry.space_group_name_H-M   'P 1'
#
loop_
_entity.id
_entity.type
_entity.pdbx_description
1 polymer ?
#
loop_
_entity_poly.entity_id
_entity_poly.type
_entity_poly.pdbx_seq_one_letter_code
_entity_poly.pdbx_strand_id
1 'polypeptide(L)'
;MGCSRRSNAANLVILALGMCVLLLQGFGGGVEASVAQLKADAALHDPVAATRGLISRRLGVHYNDQVLVAYLVISVKQLSNCLVFALQITLRVLPSDADGLDVFELGSNDDKLEIAANSATAMSYGLQWYFKTVLSTQTDWDNHKLQLPDKLPKVDERVRHKRSSKFSYYQNVDTGSYSLWAWSWPQWEKHIDWMALNGASL
;
A
#
# COMPACT_ATOMS: atom_id res chain seq x y z
N MET A 1 -25.10 -66.85 -12.50
CA MET A 1 -23.69 -67.08 -12.11
C MET A 1 -22.78 -66.14 -12.90
N GLY A 2 -21.91 -65.40 -12.21
CA GLY A 2 -20.67 -64.74 -12.71
C GLY A 2 -20.83 -63.67 -13.78
N CYS A 3 -20.77 -62.37 -13.51
CA CYS A 3 -19.61 -61.57 -13.07
C CYS A 3 -18.41 -61.60 -14.05
N SER A 4 -18.33 -60.62 -14.96
CA SER A 4 -17.06 -60.03 -15.45
C SER A 4 -17.34 -58.78 -16.31
N ARG A 5 -17.55 -57.64 -15.66
CA ARG A 5 -17.40 -56.29 -16.26
C ARG A 5 -16.67 -55.39 -15.26
N ARG A 6 -15.42 -55.71 -14.98
CA ARG A 6 -14.48 -54.83 -14.27
C ARG A 6 -13.10 -55.01 -14.89
N SER A 7 -12.77 -54.17 -15.86
CA SER A 7 -11.37 -54.01 -16.29
C SER A 7 -11.08 -52.62 -16.85
N ASN A 8 -12.05 -51.97 -17.52
CA ASN A 8 -11.77 -50.68 -18.19
C ASN A 8 -11.98 -49.42 -17.33
N ALA A 9 -12.65 -49.50 -16.18
CA ALA A 9 -12.88 -48.32 -15.33
C ALA A 9 -11.66 -47.98 -14.43
N ALA A 10 -10.87 -48.98 -14.03
CA ALA A 10 -9.71 -48.76 -13.16
C ALA A 10 -8.56 -48.04 -13.90
N ASN A 11 -8.33 -48.36 -15.18
CA ASN A 11 -7.28 -47.73 -15.98
C ASN A 11 -7.58 -46.27 -16.33
N LEU A 12 -8.85 -45.89 -16.51
CA LEU A 12 -9.22 -44.49 -16.76
C LEU A 12 -9.08 -43.61 -15.51
N VAL A 13 -9.39 -44.13 -14.32
CA VAL A 13 -9.27 -43.39 -13.06
C VAL A 13 -7.80 -43.17 -12.68
N ILE A 14 -6.93 -44.15 -12.94
CA ILE A 14 -5.48 -44.01 -12.70
C ILE A 14 -4.84 -43.00 -13.68
N LEU A 15 -5.27 -42.97 -14.95
CA LEU A 15 -4.83 -41.96 -15.92
C LEU A 15 -5.33 -40.55 -15.58
N ALA A 16 -6.56 -40.42 -15.09
CA ALA A 16 -7.12 -39.14 -14.67
C ALA A 16 -6.46 -38.58 -13.39
N LEU A 17 -6.16 -39.44 -12.41
CA LEU A 17 -5.42 -39.05 -11.20
C LEU A 17 -3.93 -38.76 -11.51
N GLY A 18 -3.30 -39.50 -12.43
CA GLY A 18 -1.93 -39.24 -12.89
C GLY A 18 -1.77 -37.92 -13.65
N MET A 19 -2.73 -37.55 -14.50
CA MET A 19 -2.77 -36.24 -15.16
C MET A 19 -3.02 -35.09 -14.18
N CYS A 20 -3.81 -35.31 -13.12
CA CYS A 20 -4.02 -34.30 -12.08
C CYS A 20 -2.76 -34.04 -11.24
N VAL A 21 -1.98 -35.09 -10.92
CA VAL A 21 -0.70 -34.95 -10.21
C VAL A 21 0.37 -34.28 -11.09
N LEU A 22 0.41 -34.59 -12.39
CA LEU A 22 1.32 -33.92 -13.34
C LEU A 22 0.95 -32.45 -13.59
N LEU A 23 -0.33 -32.10 -13.60
CA LEU A 23 -0.77 -30.70 -13.67
C LEU A 23 -0.43 -29.95 -12.37
N LEU A 24 -0.62 -30.55 -11.20
CA LEU A 24 -0.26 -29.92 -9.92
C LEU A 24 1.26 -29.75 -9.74
N GLN A 25 2.09 -30.65 -10.28
CA GLN A 25 3.56 -30.48 -10.27
C GLN A 25 4.08 -29.47 -11.30
N GLY A 26 3.29 -29.09 -12.32
CA GLY A 26 3.63 -28.06 -13.28
C GLY A 26 3.32 -26.62 -12.85
N PHE A 27 2.37 -26.43 -11.92
CA PHE A 27 1.94 -25.09 -11.49
C PHE A 27 2.80 -24.48 -10.35
N GLY A 28 3.51 -25.29 -9.56
CA GLY A 28 4.35 -24.78 -8.47
C GLY A 28 5.58 -24.00 -8.96
N GLY A 29 6.35 -24.60 -9.88
CA GLY A 29 7.59 -23.99 -10.39
C GLY A 29 7.37 -22.84 -11.38
N GLY A 30 6.27 -22.86 -12.13
CA GLY A 30 5.94 -21.82 -13.11
C GLY A 30 5.46 -20.51 -12.47
N VAL A 31 4.72 -20.59 -11.36
CA VAL A 31 4.24 -19.40 -10.63
C VAL A 31 5.38 -18.71 -9.89
N GLU A 32 6.29 -19.46 -9.25
CA GLU A 32 7.45 -18.85 -8.59
C GLU A 32 8.40 -18.17 -9.58
N ALA A 33 8.66 -18.78 -10.74
CA ALA A 33 9.46 -18.17 -11.80
C ALA A 33 8.79 -16.91 -12.38
N SER A 34 7.47 -16.91 -12.55
CA SER A 34 6.70 -15.75 -13.00
C SER A 34 6.68 -14.62 -11.96
N VAL A 35 6.51 -14.94 -10.67
CA VAL A 35 6.56 -13.95 -9.58
C VAL A 35 7.97 -13.38 -9.42
N ALA A 36 9.02 -14.18 -9.58
CA ALA A 36 10.40 -13.71 -9.57
C ALA A 36 10.67 -12.77 -10.75
N GLN A 37 10.16 -13.09 -11.93
CA GLN A 37 10.24 -12.25 -13.12
C GLN A 37 9.47 -10.93 -12.93
N LEU A 38 8.25 -10.98 -12.39
CA LEU A 38 7.46 -9.78 -12.07
C LEU A 38 8.12 -8.90 -11.00
N LYS A 39 8.82 -9.49 -10.03
CA LYS A 39 9.61 -8.75 -9.05
C LYS A 39 10.86 -8.12 -9.67
N ALA A 40 11.48 -8.77 -10.64
CA ALA A 40 12.64 -8.25 -11.37
C ALA A 40 12.25 -7.13 -12.35
N ASP A 41 11.08 -7.25 -12.98
CA ASP A 41 10.54 -6.29 -13.94
C ASP A 41 9.78 -5.13 -13.27
N ALA A 42 9.50 -5.24 -11.97
CA ALA A 42 8.93 -4.15 -11.18
C ALA A 42 9.93 -2.98 -11.13
N ALA A 43 9.57 -1.87 -11.76
CA ALA A 43 10.35 -0.64 -11.71
C ALA A 43 10.63 -0.24 -10.25
N LEU A 44 11.79 0.39 -10.02
CA LEU A 44 12.13 0.95 -8.71
C LEU A 44 11.00 1.90 -8.29
N HIS A 45 10.22 1.46 -7.32
CA HIS A 45 9.02 2.16 -6.92
C HIS A 45 9.40 3.41 -6.11
N ASP A 46 9.06 4.59 -6.63
CA ASP A 46 9.29 5.85 -5.93
C ASP A 46 8.37 5.93 -4.68
N PRO A 47 8.93 5.85 -3.45
CA PRO A 47 8.13 5.86 -2.24
C PRO A 47 7.40 7.19 -2.04
N VAL A 48 7.98 8.30 -2.51
CA VAL A 48 7.38 9.62 -2.38
C VAL A 48 6.16 9.72 -3.29
N ALA A 49 6.28 9.31 -4.56
CA ALA A 49 5.16 9.34 -5.49
C ALA A 49 3.97 8.51 -5.00
N ALA A 50 4.22 7.32 -4.46
CA ALA A 50 3.14 6.46 -3.95
C ALA A 50 2.46 7.03 -2.71
N THR A 51 3.24 7.54 -1.74
CA THR A 51 2.68 8.18 -0.56
C THR A 51 1.90 9.45 -0.93
N ARG A 52 2.35 10.23 -1.93
CA ARG A 52 1.56 11.35 -2.48
C ARG A 52 0.25 10.88 -3.09
N GLY A 53 0.25 9.77 -3.82
CA GLY A 53 -0.97 9.15 -4.35
C GLY A 53 -1.96 8.81 -3.24
N LEU A 54 -1.48 8.16 -2.18
CA LEU A 54 -2.27 7.82 -0.99
C LEU A 54 -2.85 9.08 -0.32
N ILE A 55 -2.02 10.10 -0.08
CA ILE A 55 -2.47 11.36 0.53
C ILE A 55 -3.56 12.02 -0.34
N SER A 56 -3.37 12.05 -1.67
CA SER A 56 -4.35 12.61 -2.60
C SER A 56 -5.70 11.91 -2.50
N ARG A 57 -5.71 10.57 -2.39
CA ARG A 57 -6.93 9.76 -2.32
C ARG A 57 -7.61 9.83 -0.95
N ARG A 58 -6.84 9.84 0.14
CA ARG A 58 -7.38 9.72 1.51
C ARG A 58 -7.65 11.06 2.18
N LEU A 59 -6.76 12.03 2.00
CA LEU A 59 -6.83 13.34 2.66
C LEU A 59 -7.34 14.41 1.70
N GLY A 60 -7.00 14.29 0.41
CA GLY A 60 -7.31 15.25 -0.63
C GLY A 60 -6.05 15.93 -1.19
N VAL A 61 -6.18 16.47 -2.41
CA VAL A 61 -5.07 17.07 -3.16
C VAL A 61 -4.49 18.33 -2.52
N HIS A 62 -5.21 18.98 -1.60
CA HIS A 62 -4.80 20.22 -0.94
C HIS A 62 -3.77 20.03 0.17
N TYR A 63 -3.58 18.81 0.67
CA TYR A 63 -2.54 18.50 1.67
C TYR A 63 -1.18 18.16 1.07
N ASN A 64 -1.14 17.81 -0.22
CA ASN A 64 0.10 17.46 -0.90
C ASN A 64 0.95 18.68 -1.24
N ASP A 65 2.26 18.51 -1.13
CA ASP A 65 3.22 19.40 -1.75
C ASP A 65 3.15 19.25 -3.28
N GLN A 66 2.44 20.14 -3.97
CA GLN A 66 2.45 20.16 -5.43
C GLN A 66 3.89 20.34 -5.96
N VAL A 67 4.47 19.29 -6.54
CA VAL A 67 5.41 19.44 -7.65
C VAL A 67 4.56 19.77 -8.88
N LEU A 68 4.28 21.06 -9.07
CA LEU A 68 3.64 21.57 -10.28
C LEU A 68 4.72 21.66 -11.37
N VAL A 69 5.16 20.52 -11.90
CA VAL A 69 5.91 20.44 -13.16
C VAL A 69 5.16 19.55 -14.13
N ALA A 70 3.90 19.92 -14.44
CA ALA A 70 3.16 19.30 -15.54
C ALA A 70 1.91 20.10 -15.98
N TYR A 71 1.92 21.44 -15.93
CA TYR A 71 0.87 22.22 -16.61
C TYR A 71 1.47 23.44 -17.29
N LEU A 72 2.18 23.21 -18.39
CA LEU A 72 2.41 24.24 -19.40
C LEU A 72 1.18 24.40 -20.32
N VAL A 73 -0.07 24.32 -19.84
CA VAL A 73 -1.25 24.62 -20.68
C VAL A 73 -2.46 25.02 -19.83
N ILE A 74 -2.44 26.12 -19.08
CA ILE A 74 -3.69 26.85 -18.78
C ILE A 74 -3.44 28.36 -18.85
N SER A 75 -4.24 29.00 -19.70
CA SER A 75 -4.25 30.42 -20.04
C SER A 75 -4.28 31.35 -18.82
N VAL A 76 -3.54 32.45 -18.93
CA VAL A 76 -3.13 33.46 -17.92
C VAL A 76 -4.29 34.28 -17.28
N LYS A 77 -5.55 33.83 -17.31
CA LYS A 77 -6.70 34.67 -16.89
C LYS A 77 -7.47 34.24 -15.64
N GLN A 78 -7.05 33.17 -14.96
CA GLN A 78 -7.77 32.64 -13.79
C GLN A 78 -6.93 32.60 -12.50
N LEU A 79 -5.89 33.44 -12.42
CA LEU A 79 -4.91 33.44 -11.33
C LEU A 79 -5.24 34.41 -10.17
N SER A 80 -6.36 35.14 -10.22
CA SER A 80 -6.69 36.14 -9.19
C SER A 80 -7.33 35.58 -7.92
N ASN A 81 -7.95 34.39 -7.99
CA ASN A 81 -8.71 33.79 -6.89
C ASN A 81 -8.24 32.37 -6.48
N CYS A 82 -7.11 31.90 -7.02
CA CYS A 82 -6.51 30.66 -6.56
C CYS A 82 -5.75 30.96 -5.25
N LEU A 83 -6.54 31.09 -4.18
CA LEU A 83 -6.08 31.17 -2.81
C LEU A 83 -4.97 30.14 -2.59
N VAL A 84 -3.86 30.63 -2.07
CA VAL A 84 -2.65 29.90 -1.70
C VAL A 84 -3.03 28.69 -0.82
N PHE A 85 -3.25 27.53 -1.43
CA PHE A 85 -3.32 26.28 -0.68
C PHE A 85 -1.91 25.99 -0.20
N ALA A 86 -1.67 26.30 1.09
CA ALA A 86 -0.40 26.07 1.74
C ALA A 86 -0.07 24.57 1.65
N LEU A 87 1.07 24.25 1.03
CA LEU A 87 1.64 22.91 0.97
C LEU A 87 1.87 22.43 2.41
N GLN A 88 1.09 21.48 2.93
CA GLN A 88 1.12 21.16 4.37
C GLN A 88 2.04 19.99 4.73
N ILE A 89 2.22 19.02 3.81
CA ILE A 89 3.03 17.83 4.03
C ILE A 89 4.19 17.81 3.03
N THR A 90 5.42 17.63 3.53
CA THR A 90 6.64 17.44 2.74
C THR A 90 7.17 16.04 2.99
N LEU A 91 7.50 15.32 1.92
CA LEU A 91 8.00 13.95 1.99
C LEU A 91 9.48 13.89 1.59
N ARG A 92 10.27 13.14 2.36
CA ARG A 92 11.71 12.97 2.10
C ARG A 92 12.12 11.50 2.19
N VAL A 93 13.00 11.05 1.30
CA VAL A 93 13.54 9.68 1.37
C VAL A 93 14.73 9.65 2.33
N LEU A 94 14.75 8.68 3.24
CA LEU A 94 15.90 8.34 4.07
C LEU A 94 16.65 7.14 3.49
N PRO A 95 17.99 7.08 3.66
CA PRO A 95 18.72 5.86 3.34
C PRO A 95 18.29 4.72 4.27
N SER A 96 18.28 3.50 3.75
CA SER A 96 18.05 2.31 4.58
C SER A 96 19.25 2.05 5.48
N ASP A 97 18.98 1.73 6.75
CA ASP A 97 19.98 1.29 7.71
C ASP A 97 20.54 -0.11 7.33
N ALA A 98 21.68 -0.49 7.90
CA ALA A 98 22.36 -1.77 7.62
C ALA A 98 21.52 -3.02 7.94
N ASP A 99 20.55 -2.92 8.83
CA ASP A 99 19.63 -4.02 9.18
C ASP A 99 18.44 -4.15 8.21
N GLY A 100 18.27 -3.19 7.30
CA GLY A 100 17.20 -3.20 6.30
C GLY A 100 15.80 -3.07 6.89
N LEU A 101 15.67 -2.55 8.10
CA LEU A 101 14.39 -2.31 8.76
C LEU A 101 13.80 -0.96 8.33
N ASP A 102 12.47 -0.90 8.31
CA ASP A 102 11.74 0.33 8.03
C ASP A 102 11.94 1.36 9.15
N VAL A 103 12.26 2.60 8.77
CA VAL A 103 12.45 3.74 9.66
C VAL A 103 11.70 4.93 9.10
N PHE A 104 10.99 5.64 9.98
CA PHE A 104 10.46 6.95 9.66
C PHE A 104 10.87 7.98 10.71
N GLU A 105 10.97 9.21 10.26
CA GLU A 105 11.16 10.42 11.04
C GLU A 105 10.03 11.38 10.73
N LEU A 106 9.50 12.01 11.75
CA LEU A 106 8.39 12.94 11.65
C LEU A 106 8.73 14.20 12.44
N GLY A 107 8.59 15.35 11.81
CA GLY A 107 8.85 16.64 12.45
C GLY A 107 8.17 17.77 11.68
N SER A 108 8.48 18.99 12.06
CA SER A 108 8.04 20.17 11.31
C SER A 108 9.23 20.86 10.69
N ASN A 109 9.10 21.26 9.43
CA ASN A 109 10.00 22.20 8.79
C ASN A 109 9.21 23.47 8.47
N ASP A 110 9.55 24.57 9.15
CA ASP A 110 8.78 25.81 9.17
C ASP A 110 7.31 25.62 9.58
N ASP A 111 6.39 25.81 8.63
CA ASP A 111 4.94 25.65 8.79
C ASP A 111 4.39 24.33 8.23
N LYS A 112 5.28 23.41 7.82
CA LYS A 112 4.92 22.17 7.14
C LYS A 112 5.29 20.95 7.97
N LEU A 113 4.43 19.93 7.94
CA LEU A 113 4.74 18.59 8.43
C LEU A 113 5.76 17.94 7.48
N GLU A 114 6.90 17.52 8.01
CA GLU A 114 7.88 16.75 7.26
C GLU A 114 7.85 15.29 7.71
N ILE A 115 7.66 14.38 6.75
CA ILE A 115 7.76 12.93 6.98
C ILE A 115 8.91 12.41 6.12
N ALA A 116 9.94 11.89 6.77
CA ALA A 116 11.08 11.28 6.12
C ALA A 116 11.11 9.78 6.39
N ALA A 117 11.23 8.93 5.37
CA ALA A 117 11.31 7.47 5.59
C ALA A 117 12.05 6.75 4.47
N ASN A 118 12.47 5.52 4.72
CA ASN A 118 13.17 4.68 3.73
C ASN A 118 12.23 3.90 2.79
N SER A 119 10.95 3.75 3.13
CA SER A 119 9.95 3.04 2.30
C SER A 119 8.58 3.73 2.31
N ALA A 120 7.75 3.46 1.28
CA ALA A 120 6.41 4.02 1.17
C ALA A 120 5.49 3.58 2.34
N THR A 121 5.63 2.33 2.78
CA THR A 121 4.94 1.78 3.95
C THR A 121 5.37 2.48 5.22
N ALA A 122 6.66 2.76 5.40
CA ALA A 122 7.17 3.52 6.55
C ALA A 122 6.66 4.97 6.56
N MET A 123 6.64 5.65 5.40
CA MET A 123 6.07 7.00 5.28
C MET A 123 4.57 7.01 5.63
N SER A 124 3.82 6.04 5.11
CA SER A 124 2.38 5.91 5.36
C SER A 124 2.09 5.62 6.83
N TYR A 125 2.87 4.74 7.45
CA TYR A 125 2.74 4.48 8.88
C TYR A 125 3.08 5.71 9.74
N GLY A 126 4.10 6.49 9.36
CA GLY A 126 4.40 7.76 10.01
C GLY A 126 3.24 8.76 9.96
N LEU A 127 2.53 8.81 8.83
CA LEU A 127 1.33 9.63 8.68
C LEU A 127 0.19 9.15 9.59
N GLN A 128 -0.05 7.84 9.66
CA GLN A 128 -1.05 7.28 10.58
C GLN A 128 -0.68 7.52 12.05
N TRP A 129 0.61 7.45 12.39
CA TRP A 129 1.10 7.78 13.73
C TRP A 129 0.79 9.24 14.08
N TYR A 130 1.00 10.17 13.14
CA TYR A 130 0.63 11.57 13.32
C TYR A 130 -0.87 11.77 13.55
N PHE A 131 -1.72 11.07 12.78
CA PHE A 131 -3.17 11.11 13.01
C PHE A 131 -3.53 10.68 14.43
N LYS A 132 -2.94 9.58 14.90
CA LYS A 132 -3.24 9.02 16.22
C LYS A 132 -2.73 9.91 17.35
N THR A 133 -1.49 10.37 17.26
CA THR A 133 -0.82 11.06 18.37
C THR A 133 -1.16 12.55 18.43
N VAL A 134 -1.23 13.23 17.28
CA VAL A 134 -1.40 14.69 17.24
C VAL A 134 -2.84 15.08 17.01
N LEU A 135 -3.53 14.43 16.06
CA LEU A 135 -4.91 14.75 15.71
C LEU A 135 -5.95 13.96 16.51
N SER A 136 -5.54 12.96 17.29
CA SER A 136 -6.45 12.04 17.99
C SER A 136 -7.50 11.40 17.05
N THR A 137 -7.09 11.11 15.81
CA THR A 137 -7.93 10.48 14.77
C THR A 137 -7.20 9.30 14.14
N GLN A 138 -7.90 8.46 13.38
CA GLN A 138 -7.29 7.32 12.71
C GLN A 138 -8.10 6.87 11.50
N THR A 139 -7.44 6.26 10.53
CA THR A 139 -8.15 5.50 9.49
C THR A 139 -8.65 4.16 10.02
N ASP A 140 -9.84 3.78 9.57
CA ASP A 140 -10.46 2.50 9.85
C ASP A 140 -10.62 1.66 8.58
N TRP A 141 -11.01 0.40 8.80
CA TRP A 141 -11.18 -0.61 7.76
C TRP A 141 -12.34 -0.27 6.81
N ASP A 142 -13.42 0.28 7.35
CA ASP A 142 -14.63 0.67 6.61
C ASP A 142 -14.47 1.99 5.82
N ASN A 143 -13.28 2.60 5.88
CA ASN A 143 -12.93 3.78 5.11
C ASN A 143 -13.85 4.99 5.43
N HIS A 144 -14.16 5.22 6.70
CA HIS A 144 -14.86 6.44 7.11
C HIS A 144 -14.02 7.69 6.77
N LYS A 145 -14.72 8.81 6.61
CA LYS A 145 -14.10 10.09 6.29
C LYS A 145 -13.29 10.59 7.50
N LEU A 146 -12.01 10.89 7.27
CA LEU A 146 -11.17 11.54 8.28
C LEU A 146 -11.63 12.98 8.50
N GLN A 147 -11.82 13.35 9.76
CA GLN A 147 -12.09 14.73 10.17
C GLN A 147 -10.74 15.40 10.46
N LEU A 148 -10.25 16.18 9.49
CA LEU A 148 -8.95 16.84 9.57
C LEU A 148 -9.15 18.35 9.63
N PRO A 149 -8.34 19.08 10.42
CA PRO A 149 -8.37 20.54 10.43
C PRO A 149 -7.82 21.12 9.12
N ASP A 150 -8.29 22.31 8.72
CA ASP A 150 -7.84 22.97 7.50
C ASP A 150 -6.34 23.24 7.48
N LYS A 151 -5.72 23.46 8.65
CA LYS A 151 -4.28 23.56 8.84
C LYS A 151 -3.82 22.47 9.82
N LEU A 152 -2.89 21.63 9.38
CA LEU A 152 -2.28 20.59 10.20
C LEU A 152 -1.46 21.21 11.35
N PRO A 153 -1.69 20.78 12.60
CA PRO A 153 -0.87 21.18 13.75
C PRO A 153 0.60 20.79 13.55
N LYS A 154 1.49 21.67 14.02
CA LYS A 154 2.92 21.39 14.04
C LYS A 154 3.25 20.34 15.08
N VAL A 155 4.36 19.67 14.82
CA VAL A 155 5.02 18.73 15.70
C VAL A 155 6.25 19.43 16.25
N ASP A 156 6.27 19.68 17.56
CA ASP A 156 7.31 20.46 18.23
C ASP A 156 8.65 19.72 18.31
N GLU A 157 8.61 18.41 18.59
CA GLU A 157 9.79 17.56 18.69
C GLU A 157 9.87 16.58 17.52
N ARG A 158 11.04 16.49 16.87
CA ARG A 158 11.24 15.51 15.80
C ARG A 158 11.29 14.11 16.41
N VAL A 159 10.38 13.25 15.95
CA VAL A 159 10.24 11.87 16.41
C VAL A 159 10.84 10.93 15.36
N ARG A 160 11.63 9.95 15.81
CA ARG A 160 12.16 8.87 14.97
C ARG A 160 11.65 7.53 15.50
N HIS A 161 11.06 6.75 14.62
CA HIS A 161 10.60 5.40 14.94
C HIS A 161 11.18 4.40 13.97
N LYS A 162 11.67 3.30 14.53
CA LYS A 162 12.23 2.17 13.81
C LYS A 162 11.36 0.94 14.07
N ARG A 163 11.06 0.22 13.00
CA ARG A 163 10.30 -1.02 13.08
C ARG A 163 11.15 -2.11 13.75
N SER A 164 10.52 -2.97 14.54
CA SER A 164 11.17 -4.12 15.18
C SER A 164 11.23 -5.37 14.30
N SER A 165 10.36 -5.46 13.29
CA SER A 165 10.27 -6.58 12.36
C SER A 165 10.49 -6.13 10.92
N LYS A 166 11.01 -7.03 10.08
CA LYS A 166 11.15 -6.77 8.63
C LYS A 166 9.81 -6.78 7.90
N PHE A 167 8.87 -7.58 8.38
CA PHE A 167 7.56 -7.76 7.78
C PHE A 167 6.47 -7.73 8.85
N SER A 168 5.29 -7.24 8.46
CA SER A 168 4.04 -7.34 9.22
C SER A 168 3.03 -7.84 8.22
N TYR A 169 2.56 -9.06 8.50
CA TYR A 169 1.64 -9.77 7.65
C TYR A 169 0.20 -9.33 7.93
N TYR A 170 -0.62 -9.19 6.89
CA TYR A 170 -2.05 -8.95 7.00
C TYR A 170 -2.84 -9.87 6.07
N GLN A 171 -4.06 -10.24 6.51
CA GLN A 171 -5.00 -11.20 5.91
C GLN A 171 -4.81 -12.67 6.32
N ASN A 172 -5.80 -13.48 5.98
CA ASN A 172 -5.79 -14.94 6.04
C ASN A 172 -6.38 -15.45 4.72
N VAL A 173 -6.05 -16.67 4.30
CA VAL A 173 -6.50 -17.29 3.04
C VAL A 173 -8.03 -17.27 2.90
N ASP A 174 -8.75 -17.43 3.99
CA ASP A 174 -10.22 -17.46 3.99
C ASP A 174 -10.86 -16.07 3.83
N THR A 175 -10.12 -14.99 4.13
CA THR A 175 -10.62 -13.60 4.09
C THR A 175 -11.09 -13.24 2.70
N GLY A 176 -10.41 -13.77 1.67
CA GLY A 176 -10.79 -13.58 0.27
C GLY A 176 -12.24 -14.00 0.01
N SER A 177 -12.64 -15.18 0.46
CA SER A 177 -13.98 -15.72 0.25
C SER A 177 -15.03 -15.11 1.17
N TYR A 178 -14.70 -14.87 2.45
CA TYR A 178 -15.68 -14.38 3.41
C TYR A 178 -15.95 -12.88 3.33
N SER A 179 -14.94 -12.07 2.98
CA SER A 179 -15.02 -10.61 3.12
C SER A 179 -14.78 -9.85 1.82
N LEU A 180 -13.92 -10.38 0.93
CA LEU A 180 -13.38 -9.63 -0.21
C LEU A 180 -13.93 -10.12 -1.57
N TRP A 181 -14.77 -11.15 -1.59
CA TRP A 181 -15.19 -11.86 -2.80
C TRP A 181 -15.93 -10.97 -3.82
N ALA A 182 -16.67 -9.98 -3.33
CA ALA A 182 -17.44 -9.05 -4.15
C ALA A 182 -16.71 -7.72 -4.40
N TRP A 183 -15.47 -7.57 -3.96
CA TRP A 183 -14.78 -6.29 -4.03
C TRP A 183 -14.32 -5.95 -5.44
N SER A 184 -14.60 -4.71 -5.82
CA SER A 184 -14.07 -4.08 -7.03
C SER A 184 -12.78 -3.30 -6.72
N TRP A 185 -12.04 -2.91 -7.76
CA TRP A 185 -10.78 -2.16 -7.60
C TRP A 185 -10.89 -0.91 -6.69
N PRO A 186 -11.93 -0.07 -6.75
CA PRO A 186 -12.04 1.08 -5.85
C PRO A 186 -12.10 0.72 -4.36
N GLN A 187 -12.60 -0.47 -4.00
CA GLN A 187 -12.58 -0.94 -2.61
C GLN A 187 -11.18 -1.45 -2.24
N TRP A 188 -10.56 -2.20 -3.14
CA TRP A 188 -9.19 -2.68 -2.98
C TRP A 188 -8.18 -1.54 -2.83
N GLU A 189 -8.26 -0.50 -3.66
CA GLU A 189 -7.35 0.65 -3.59
C GLU A 189 -7.41 1.33 -2.21
N LYS A 190 -8.63 1.58 -1.71
CA LYS A 190 -8.84 2.15 -0.37
C LYS A 190 -8.33 1.25 0.75
N HIS A 191 -8.51 -0.06 0.59
CA HIS A 191 -8.06 -1.02 1.58
C HIS A 191 -6.54 -1.19 1.59
N ILE A 192 -5.88 -1.15 0.43
CA ILE A 192 -4.42 -1.13 0.31
C ILE A 192 -3.84 0.15 0.94
N ASP A 193 -4.49 1.30 0.74
CA ASP A 193 -4.11 2.54 1.42
C ASP A 193 -4.20 2.38 2.95
N TRP A 194 -5.28 1.76 3.45
CA TRP A 194 -5.43 1.47 4.88
C TRP A 194 -4.38 0.47 5.38
N MET A 195 -4.04 -0.56 4.61
CA MET A 195 -2.97 -1.52 4.93
C MET A 195 -1.62 -0.80 5.08
N ALA A 196 -1.28 0.08 4.13
CA ALA A 196 -0.04 0.86 4.15
C ALA A 196 0.02 1.80 5.37
N LEU A 197 -1.07 2.50 5.67
CA LEU A 197 -1.18 3.35 6.87
C LEU A 197 -1.02 2.57 8.17
N ASN A 198 -1.43 1.30 8.21
CA ASN A 198 -1.24 0.44 9.38
C ASN A 198 0.09 -0.34 9.38
N GLY A 199 0.97 -0.10 8.40
CA GLY A 199 2.29 -0.71 8.34
C GLY A 199 2.29 -2.18 7.93
N ALA A 200 1.21 -2.66 7.30
CA ALA A 200 1.20 -3.97 6.66
C ALA A 200 2.11 -3.92 5.43
N SER A 201 3.04 -4.87 5.34
CA SER A 201 4.06 -4.91 4.29
C SER A 201 4.22 -6.29 3.68
N LEU A 202 3.40 -7.27 4.12
CA LEU A 202 3.36 -8.63 3.61
C LEU A 202 1.93 -9.16 3.62
#